data_AF-A0A1V3FZI2-F1
#
_entry.id   AF-A0A1V3FZI2-F1
#
_cell.length_a   1.000
_cell.length_b   1.000
_cell.length_c   1.000
_cell.angle_alpha   90.00
_cell.angle_beta   90.00
_cell.angle_gamma   90.00
#
_symmetry.space_group_name_H-M   'P 1'
#
loop_
_entity.id
_entity.type
_entity.pdbx_description
1 polymer ?
#
loop_
_entity_poly.entity_id
_entity_poly.type
_entity_poly.pdbx_seq_one_letter_code
_entity_poly.pdbx_strand_id
1 'polypeptide(L)'
;MSDTTTPTTRQKALAAQVVLPMAPLPETAGHCPAWVESKGAECKRPATDGLLCRRHHHVAERRLTAAIEKRQAEAVKAREKAPARRARLAEIEERIALLQSRLSRPDTTDTAAYGGAVNTRIQARREAAIVRDVETGAELHRLTREAAHLRNLLEATA
;
A
#
# COMPACT_ATOMS: atom_id res chain seq x y z
N MET A 1 -30.07 -35.77 -19.21
CA MET A 1 -28.61 -35.89 -19.04
C MET A 1 -28.09 -34.47 -18.93
N SER A 2 -27.86 -33.99 -17.70
CA SER A 2 -27.41 -32.61 -17.48
C SER A 2 -25.88 -32.59 -17.54
N ASP A 3 -25.32 -32.01 -18.58
CA ASP A 3 -23.88 -31.81 -18.74
C ASP A 3 -23.36 -30.91 -17.61
N THR A 4 -22.73 -31.51 -16.60
CA THR A 4 -22.00 -30.79 -15.55
C THR A 4 -20.66 -30.34 -16.10
N THR A 5 -20.68 -29.29 -16.92
CA THR A 5 -19.45 -28.66 -17.43
C THR A 5 -18.75 -27.92 -16.30
N THR A 6 -17.50 -28.31 -16.01
CA THR A 6 -16.64 -27.62 -15.05
C THR A 6 -16.45 -26.16 -15.46
N PRO A 7 -16.70 -25.19 -14.57
CA PRO A 7 -16.60 -23.77 -14.89
C PRO A 7 -15.14 -23.34 -15.08
N THR A 8 -14.90 -22.60 -16.15
CA THR A 8 -13.59 -22.04 -16.50
C THR A 8 -13.12 -21.01 -15.47
N THR A 9 -11.80 -20.75 -15.42
CA THR A 9 -11.21 -19.69 -14.59
C THR A 9 -11.85 -18.32 -14.84
N ARG A 10 -12.17 -18.01 -16.10
CA ARG A 10 -12.85 -16.77 -16.48
C ARG A 10 -14.26 -16.68 -15.88
N GLN A 11 -15.04 -17.77 -15.95
CA GLN A 11 -16.38 -17.82 -15.35
C GLN A 11 -16.32 -17.70 -13.82
N LYS A 12 -15.33 -18.32 -13.18
CA LYS A 12 -15.09 -18.18 -11.73
C LYS A 12 -14.72 -16.73 -11.37
N ALA A 13 -13.82 -16.09 -12.11
CA ALA A 13 -13.44 -14.70 -11.90
C ALA A 13 -14.61 -13.72 -12.09
N LEU A 14 -15.50 -14.01 -13.04
CA LEU A 14 -16.72 -13.23 -13.26
C LEU A 14 -17.71 -13.44 -12.10
N ALA A 15 -17.95 -14.68 -11.68
CA ALA A 15 -18.82 -14.99 -10.53
C ALA A 15 -18.34 -14.31 -9.25
N ALA A 16 -17.03 -14.26 -9.01
CA ALA A 16 -16.43 -13.58 -7.85
C ALA A 16 -16.83 -12.09 -7.70
N GLN A 17 -17.31 -11.43 -8.78
CA GLN A 17 -17.77 -10.03 -8.71
C GLN A 17 -19.11 -9.85 -7.99
N VAL A 18 -19.88 -10.92 -7.82
CA VAL A 18 -21.26 -10.89 -7.29
C VAL A 18 -21.52 -11.88 -6.16
N VAL A 19 -20.54 -12.71 -5.81
CA VAL A 19 -20.59 -13.59 -4.64
C VAL A 19 -20.06 -12.85 -3.41
N LEU A 20 -20.42 -13.33 -2.20
CA LEU A 20 -19.82 -12.84 -0.96
C LEU A 20 -18.28 -12.92 -1.00
N PRO A 21 -17.57 -11.92 -0.46
CA PRO A 21 -16.12 -11.99 -0.33
C PRO A 21 -15.69 -13.25 0.42
N MET A 22 -14.65 -13.93 -0.09
CA MET A 22 -14.07 -15.15 0.48
C MET A 22 -14.98 -16.39 0.50
N ALA A 23 -16.22 -16.30 0.00
CA ALA A 23 -17.06 -17.48 -0.11
C ALA A 23 -16.54 -18.40 -1.23
N PRO A 24 -16.53 -19.73 -1.01
CA PRO A 24 -16.10 -20.68 -2.03
C PRO A 24 -17.05 -20.62 -3.23
N LEU A 25 -16.48 -20.57 -4.44
CA LEU A 25 -17.27 -20.65 -5.65
C LEU A 25 -17.66 -22.10 -5.94
N PRO A 26 -18.90 -22.34 -6.40
CA PRO A 26 -19.34 -23.69 -6.72
C PRO A 26 -18.52 -24.28 -7.86
N GLU A 27 -18.26 -25.58 -7.77
CA GLU A 27 -17.50 -26.34 -8.78
C GLU A 27 -18.35 -26.73 -9.98
N THR A 28 -19.68 -26.57 -9.91
CA THR A 28 -20.62 -26.96 -10.96
C THR A 28 -21.65 -25.86 -11.22
N ALA A 29 -22.10 -25.78 -12.47
CA ALA A 29 -23.15 -24.86 -12.91
C ALA A 29 -24.55 -25.42 -12.55
N GLY A 30 -24.94 -25.29 -11.28
CA GLY A 30 -26.29 -25.65 -10.82
C GLY A 30 -27.18 -24.42 -10.62
N HIS A 31 -26.81 -23.60 -9.65
CA HIS A 31 -27.56 -22.41 -9.27
C HIS A 31 -26.63 -21.21 -9.17
N CYS A 32 -27.19 -20.02 -9.39
CA CYS A 32 -26.47 -18.77 -9.31
C CYS A 32 -26.06 -18.46 -7.85
N PRO A 33 -24.76 -18.43 -7.52
CA PRO A 33 -24.23 -18.17 -6.18
C PRO A 33 -24.18 -16.68 -5.82
N ALA A 34 -24.75 -15.80 -6.67
CA ALA A 34 -24.70 -14.37 -6.44
C ALA A 34 -25.40 -14.00 -5.12
N TRP A 35 -24.73 -13.22 -4.29
CA TRP A 35 -25.27 -12.74 -3.03
C TRP A 35 -26.21 -11.55 -3.27
N VAL A 36 -27.41 -11.63 -2.70
CA VAL A 36 -28.41 -10.57 -2.79
C VAL A 36 -28.57 -9.96 -1.40
N GLU A 37 -27.94 -8.80 -1.19
CA GLU A 37 -27.93 -8.11 0.12
C GLU A 37 -29.33 -7.88 0.68
N SER A 38 -30.28 -7.44 -0.16
CA SER A 38 -31.67 -7.19 0.26
C SER A 38 -32.42 -8.44 0.72
N LYS A 39 -31.93 -9.63 0.37
CA LYS A 39 -32.49 -10.91 0.80
C LYS A 39 -31.67 -11.58 1.90
N GLY A 40 -30.47 -11.07 2.20
CA GLY A 40 -29.50 -11.74 3.07
C GLY A 40 -29.20 -13.18 2.63
N ALA A 41 -29.26 -13.46 1.32
CA ALA A 41 -29.17 -14.82 0.79
C ALA A 41 -28.66 -14.85 -0.66
N GLU A 42 -28.22 -16.03 -1.09
CA GLU A 42 -27.89 -16.29 -2.50
C GLU A 42 -29.12 -16.25 -3.41
N CYS A 43 -28.89 -15.93 -4.69
CA CYS A 43 -29.94 -15.85 -5.69
C CYS A 43 -30.64 -17.20 -5.94
N LYS A 44 -29.89 -18.30 -5.97
CA LYS A 44 -30.37 -19.67 -6.22
C LYS A 44 -31.18 -19.90 -7.51
N ARG A 45 -31.23 -18.94 -8.44
CA ARG A 45 -31.85 -19.13 -9.77
C ARG A 45 -30.98 -20.07 -10.61
N PRO A 46 -31.56 -20.82 -11.57
CA PRO A 46 -30.77 -21.64 -12.49
C PRO A 46 -29.64 -20.84 -13.14
N ALA A 47 -28.44 -21.42 -13.17
CA ALA A 47 -27.31 -20.83 -13.88
C ALA A 47 -27.53 -21.02 -15.38
N THR A 48 -27.69 -19.91 -16.11
CA THR A 48 -27.94 -19.92 -17.56
C THR A 48 -26.69 -19.56 -18.34
N ASP A 49 -25.81 -18.75 -17.74
CA ASP A 49 -24.64 -18.17 -18.37
C ASP A 49 -23.41 -18.49 -17.51
N GLY A 50 -22.84 -19.68 -17.74
CA GLY A 50 -21.76 -20.23 -16.92
C GLY A 50 -22.23 -20.54 -15.50
N LEU A 51 -21.66 -19.84 -14.51
CA LEU A 51 -22.01 -20.01 -13.09
C LEU A 51 -23.15 -19.10 -12.62
N LEU A 52 -23.61 -18.17 -13.45
CA LEU A 52 -24.55 -17.14 -13.05
C LEU A 52 -25.87 -17.26 -13.83
N CYS A 53 -26.94 -16.73 -13.23
CA CYS A 53 -28.15 -16.45 -14.00
C CYS A 53 -27.95 -15.17 -14.83
N ARG A 54 -28.67 -15.05 -15.94
CA ARG A 54 -28.55 -13.93 -16.90
C ARG A 54 -28.46 -12.54 -16.26
N ARG A 55 -29.27 -12.27 -15.23
CA ARG A 55 -29.25 -10.99 -14.50
C ARG A 55 -27.90 -10.75 -13.83
N HIS A 56 -27.40 -11.73 -13.08
CA HIS A 56 -26.17 -11.58 -12.32
C HIS A 56 -24.93 -11.69 -13.19
N HIS A 57 -25.01 -12.36 -14.33
CA HIS A 57 -23.98 -12.31 -15.37
C HIS A 57 -23.72 -10.87 -15.83
N HIS A 58 -24.78 -10.17 -16.26
CA HIS A 58 -24.66 -8.79 -16.72
C HIS A 58 -24.18 -7.83 -15.62
N VAL A 59 -24.64 -8.03 -14.38
CA VAL A 59 -24.15 -7.25 -13.22
C VAL A 59 -22.66 -7.50 -12.98
N ALA A 60 -22.23 -8.77 -13.02
CA ALA A 60 -20.84 -9.15 -12.84
C ALA A 60 -19.94 -8.55 -13.94
N GLU A 61 -20.37 -8.58 -15.21
CA GLU A 61 -19.64 -7.97 -16.32
C GLU A 61 -19.48 -6.46 -16.12
N ARG A 62 -20.56 -5.76 -15.78
CA ARG A 62 -20.50 -4.33 -15.49
C ARG A 62 -19.56 -4.00 -14.33
N ARG A 63 -19.60 -4.78 -13.25
CA ARG A 63 -18.70 -4.62 -12.10
C ARG A 63 -17.24 -4.87 -12.49
N LEU A 64 -16.98 -5.90 -13.29
CA LEU A 64 -15.63 -6.21 -13.76
C LEU A 64 -15.08 -5.08 -14.64
N THR A 65 -15.86 -4.59 -15.61
CA THR A 65 -15.47 -3.45 -16.45
C THR A 65 -15.17 -2.22 -15.62
N ALA A 66 -16.06 -1.85 -14.69
CA ALA A 66 -15.83 -0.71 -13.80
C ALA A 66 -14.58 -0.87 -12.92
N ALA A 67 -14.30 -2.10 -12.44
CA ALA A 67 -13.09 -2.38 -11.67
C ALA A 67 -11.82 -2.24 -12.52
N ILE A 68 -11.86 -2.66 -13.79
CA ILE A 68 -10.75 -2.50 -14.74
C ILE A 68 -10.53 -1.01 -15.04
N GLU A 69 -11.57 -0.27 -15.37
CA GLU A 69 -11.51 1.18 -15.63
C GLU A 69 -10.95 1.93 -14.42
N LYS A 70 -11.41 1.60 -13.21
CA LYS A 70 -10.89 2.18 -11.97
C LYS A 70 -9.40 1.92 -11.81
N ARG A 71 -8.95 0.67 -12.00
CA ARG A 71 -7.52 0.32 -11.92
C ARG A 71 -6.68 1.06 -12.95
N GLN A 72 -7.17 1.19 -14.18
CA GLN A 72 -6.50 1.95 -15.23
C GLN A 72 -6.40 3.43 -14.87
N ALA A 73 -7.48 4.04 -14.38
CA ALA A 73 -7.48 5.43 -13.94
C ALA A 73 -6.54 5.68 -12.75
N GLU A 74 -6.47 4.76 -11.79
CA GLU A 74 -5.51 4.80 -10.68
C GLU A 74 -4.06 4.67 -11.18
N ALA A 75 -3.80 3.78 -12.13
CA ALA A 75 -2.47 3.63 -12.74
C ALA A 75 -2.03 4.91 -13.50
N VAL A 76 -2.94 5.56 -14.24
CA VAL A 76 -2.66 6.84 -14.91
C VAL A 76 -2.32 7.92 -13.88
N LYS A 77 -3.17 8.11 -12.85
CA LYS A 77 -2.92 9.07 -11.77
C LYS A 77 -1.60 8.80 -11.04
N ALA A 78 -1.24 7.54 -10.88
CA ALA A 78 0.01 7.16 -10.22
C ALA A 78 1.23 7.50 -11.08
N ARG A 79 1.15 7.27 -12.41
CA ARG A 79 2.18 7.68 -13.39
C ARG A 79 2.35 9.19 -13.45
N GLU A 80 1.25 9.96 -13.46
CA GLU A 80 1.27 11.42 -13.43
C GLU A 80 1.99 11.96 -12.18
N LYS A 81 1.83 11.31 -11.03
CA LYS A 81 2.47 11.68 -9.76
C LYS A 81 3.92 11.21 -9.65
N ALA A 82 4.38 10.29 -10.50
CA ALA A 82 5.70 9.67 -10.38
C ALA A 82 6.86 10.69 -10.46
N PRO A 83 6.88 11.68 -11.39
CA PRO A 83 7.95 12.68 -11.43
C PRO A 83 8.05 13.50 -10.14
N ALA A 84 6.91 13.98 -9.62
CA ALA A 84 6.87 14.74 -8.37
C ALA A 84 7.34 13.90 -7.17
N ARG A 85 6.96 12.63 -7.12
CA ARG A 85 7.43 11.68 -6.09
C ARG A 85 8.94 11.44 -6.17
N ARG A 86 9.51 11.31 -7.37
CA ARG A 86 10.96 11.16 -7.57
C ARG A 86 11.73 12.41 -7.15
N ALA A 87 11.24 13.59 -7.51
CA ALA A 87 11.84 14.85 -7.08
C ALA A 87 11.84 14.97 -5.55
N ARG A 88 10.70 14.67 -4.92
CA ARG A 88 10.58 14.66 -3.46
C ARG A 88 11.51 13.64 -2.80
N LEU A 89 11.65 12.45 -3.37
CA LEU A 89 12.56 11.42 -2.88
C LEU A 89 14.01 11.91 -2.91
N ALA A 90 14.44 12.55 -4.01
CA ALA A 90 15.79 13.10 -4.13
C ALA A 90 16.07 14.18 -3.07
N GLU A 91 15.13 15.10 -2.82
CA GLU A 91 15.24 16.11 -1.75
C GLU A 91 15.43 15.47 -0.38
N ILE A 92 14.65 14.42 -0.09
CA ILE A 92 14.71 13.72 1.19
C ILE A 92 16.04 12.97 1.32
N GLU A 93 16.51 12.32 0.27
CA GLU A 93 17.79 11.61 0.27
C GLU A 93 18.98 12.55 0.50
N GLU A 94 18.97 13.73 -0.12
CA GLU A 94 19.95 14.78 0.14
C GLU A 94 19.91 15.25 1.59
N ARG A 95 18.70 15.50 2.13
CA ARG A 95 18.53 15.90 3.53
C ARG A 95 19.00 14.82 4.51
N ILE A 96 18.71 13.55 4.22
CA ILE A 96 19.19 12.41 5.00
C ILE A 96 20.73 12.40 5.03
N ALA A 97 21.38 12.53 3.87
CA ALA A 97 22.85 12.53 3.78
C ALA A 97 23.46 13.68 4.61
N LEU A 98 22.85 14.87 4.57
CA LEU A 98 23.27 16.01 5.39
C LEU A 98 23.16 15.70 6.89
N LEU A 99 22.00 15.21 7.35
CA LEU A 99 21.78 14.89 8.77
C LEU A 99 22.71 13.78 9.26
N GLN A 100 22.94 12.74 8.43
CA GLN A 100 23.88 11.67 8.74
C GLN A 100 25.32 12.18 8.87
N SER A 101 25.76 13.08 7.98
CA SER A 101 27.10 13.69 8.06
C SER A 101 27.29 14.51 9.33
N ARG A 102 26.23 15.20 9.78
CA ARG A 102 26.24 15.99 11.01
C ARG A 102 26.36 15.11 12.26
N LEU A 103 25.59 14.03 12.33
CA LEU A 103 25.63 13.09 13.47
C LEU A 103 26.93 12.28 13.52
N SER A 104 27.55 12.02 12.37
CA SER A 104 28.79 11.23 12.29
C SER A 104 30.05 12.01 12.70
N ARG A 105 29.96 13.33 12.88
CA ARG A 105 31.11 14.18 13.20
C ARG A 105 31.13 14.47 14.71
N PRO A 106 32.02 13.85 15.50
CA PRO A 106 32.13 14.21 16.91
C PRO A 106 32.61 15.66 17.04
N ASP A 107 31.96 16.42 17.92
CA ASP A 107 32.32 17.83 18.23
C ASP A 107 33.75 17.95 18.81
N THR A 108 34.29 16.86 19.38
CA THR A 108 35.69 16.74 19.82
C THR A 108 36.07 15.27 19.95
N THR A 109 37.33 14.94 19.67
CA THR A 109 37.93 13.61 19.92
C THR A 109 38.60 13.51 21.29
N ASP A 110 38.65 14.61 22.06
CA ASP A 110 39.27 14.67 23.37
C ASP A 110 38.38 13.99 24.44
N THR A 111 38.75 12.78 24.82
CA THR A 111 38.06 11.98 25.83
C THR A 111 38.28 12.53 27.25
N ALA A 112 39.37 13.26 27.50
CA ALA A 112 39.64 13.90 28.79
C ALA A 112 38.69 15.08 29.04
N ALA A 113 38.12 15.67 27.99
CA ALA A 113 37.07 16.67 28.13
C ALA A 113 35.78 16.08 28.73
N TYR A 114 35.49 14.79 28.54
CA TYR A 114 34.22 14.18 28.98
C TYR A 114 34.21 13.69 30.43
N GLY A 115 35.38 13.42 31.03
CA GLY A 115 35.50 12.96 32.42
C GLY A 115 36.10 14.00 33.35
N GLY A 116 35.28 14.85 33.97
CA GLY A 116 35.74 15.81 34.98
C GLY A 116 34.71 16.88 35.35
N ALA A 117 34.93 17.58 36.47
CA ALA A 117 34.14 18.74 36.85
C ALA A 117 34.36 19.87 35.83
N VAL A 118 33.41 20.05 34.91
CA VAL A 118 33.44 21.10 33.89
C VAL A 118 32.71 22.35 34.36
N ASN A 119 33.10 23.51 33.82
CA ASN A 119 32.39 24.76 34.07
C ASN A 119 30.92 24.64 33.63
N THR A 120 29.99 25.25 34.37
CA THR A 120 28.53 25.20 34.09
C THR A 120 28.17 25.63 32.67
N ARG A 121 28.88 26.59 32.08
CA ARG A 121 28.67 26.99 30.68
C ARG A 121 29.04 25.89 29.68
N ILE A 122 30.08 25.11 29.98
CA ILE A 122 30.52 23.98 29.14
C ILE A 122 29.51 22.85 29.24
N GLN A 123 29.01 22.57 30.46
CA GLN A 123 27.95 21.58 30.67
C GLN A 123 26.67 21.96 29.91
N ALA A 124 26.18 23.19 30.03
CA ALA A 124 25.00 23.66 29.30
C ALA A 124 25.17 23.55 27.77
N ARG A 125 26.37 23.84 27.24
CA ARG A 125 26.67 23.68 25.82
C ARG A 125 26.60 22.22 25.36
N ARG A 126 27.02 21.28 26.20
CA ARG A 126 26.97 19.83 25.93
C ARG A 126 25.54 19.31 25.96
N GLU A 127 24.77 19.65 26.99
CA GLU A 127 23.37 19.27 27.10
C GLU A 127 22.58 19.78 25.88
N ALA A 128 22.82 21.03 25.45
CA ALA A 128 22.23 21.56 24.24
C ALA A 128 22.69 20.83 22.95
N ALA A 129 23.90 20.29 22.90
CA ALA A 129 24.37 19.47 21.78
C ALA A 129 23.63 18.12 21.73
N ILE A 130 23.51 17.44 22.88
CA ILE A 130 22.78 16.18 23.00
C ILE A 130 21.31 16.35 22.55
N VAL A 131 20.63 17.42 22.99
CA VAL A 131 19.25 17.70 22.57
C VAL A 131 19.17 17.89 21.05
N ARG A 132 20.08 18.66 20.46
CA ARG A 132 20.13 18.84 18.99
C ARG A 132 20.37 17.53 18.24
N ASP A 133 21.20 16.63 18.79
CA ASP A 133 21.47 15.33 18.16
C ASP A 133 20.25 14.41 18.24
N VAL A 134 19.52 14.42 19.35
CA VAL A 134 18.25 13.69 19.49
C VAL A 134 17.20 14.21 18.50
N GLU A 135 17.05 15.53 18.37
CA GLU A 135 16.16 16.14 17.38
C GLU A 135 16.55 15.78 15.94
N THR A 136 17.85 15.84 15.65
CA THR A 136 18.43 15.46 14.34
C THR A 136 18.18 13.98 14.05
N GLY A 137 18.33 13.10 15.04
CA GLY A 137 18.04 11.67 14.92
C GLY A 137 16.55 11.39 14.70
N ALA A 138 15.67 12.12 15.37
CA ALA A 138 14.22 12.02 15.17
C ALA A 138 13.80 12.48 13.76
N GLU A 139 14.36 13.59 13.27
CA GLU A 139 14.16 14.07 11.90
C GLU A 139 14.64 13.03 10.89
N LEU A 140 15.84 12.49 11.08
CA LEU A 140 16.42 11.44 10.23
C LEU A 140 15.50 10.22 10.16
N HIS A 141 15.03 9.71 11.30
CA HIS A 141 14.13 8.55 11.33
C HIS A 141 12.82 8.82 10.56
N ARG A 142 12.22 10.01 10.73
CA ARG A 142 11.01 10.40 10.00
C ARG A 142 11.26 10.40 8.49
N LEU A 143 12.34 11.03 8.05
CA LEU A 143 12.69 11.16 6.63
C LEU A 143 13.03 9.80 6.00
N THR A 144 13.71 8.90 6.73
CA THR A 144 13.97 7.55 6.24
C THR A 144 12.68 6.76 6.01
N ARG A 145 11.68 6.89 6.89
CA ARG A 145 10.36 6.27 6.68
C ARG A 145 9.62 6.86 5.49
N GLU A 146 9.67 8.18 5.32
CA GLU A 146 9.06 8.87 4.17
C GLU A 146 9.72 8.43 2.86
N ALA A 147 11.06 8.35 2.81
CA ALA A 147 11.80 7.85 1.66
C ALA A 147 11.42 6.41 1.32
N ALA A 148 11.35 5.52 2.32
CA ALA A 148 10.91 4.13 2.11
C ALA A 148 9.49 4.06 1.55
N HIS A 149 8.57 4.88 2.08
CA HIS A 149 7.20 4.96 1.58
C HIS A 149 7.16 5.42 0.11
N LEU A 150 7.92 6.45 -0.25
CA LEU A 150 7.98 6.95 -1.63
C LEU A 150 8.60 5.93 -2.60
N ARG A 151 9.63 5.19 -2.18
CA ARG A 151 10.21 4.10 -2.98
C ARG A 151 9.17 3.02 -3.25
N ASN A 152 8.45 2.55 -2.23
CA ASN A 152 7.37 1.57 -2.39
C ASN A 152 6.28 2.07 -3.36
N LEU A 153 5.90 3.34 -3.26
CA LEU A 153 4.91 3.95 -4.17
C LEU A 153 5.42 4.06 -5.61
N LEU A 154 6.72 4.21 -5.82
CA LEU A 154 7.33 4.29 -7.14
C LEU A 154 7.51 2.90 -7.76
N GLU A 155 7.95 1.91 -6.97
CA GLU A 155 8.06 0.50 -7.38
C GLU A 155 6.70 -0.08 -7.80
N ALA A 156 5.63 0.24 -7.06
CA ALA A 156 4.27 -0.18 -7.42
C ALA A 156 3.75 0.44 -8.73
N THR A 157 4.47 1.43 -9.30
CA THR A 157 4.07 2.16 -10.52
C THR A 157 5.03 2.00 -11.69
N ALA A 158 6.18 1.35 -11.48
CA ALA A 158 7.19 1.04 -12.50
C ALA A 158 6.75 -0.17 -13.33
#